data_AF-A0A0C2DUN1-F1
#
_entry.id   AF-A0A0C2DUN1-F1
#
_cell.length_a   1.000
_cell.length_b   1.000
_cell.length_c   1.000
_cell.angle_alpha   90.00
_cell.angle_beta   90.00
_cell.angle_gamma   90.00
#
_symmetry.space_group_name_H-M   'P 1'
#
loop_
_entity.id
_entity.type
_entity.pdbx_description
1 polymer ?
#
loop_
_entity_poly.entity_id
_entity_poly.type
_entity_poly.pdbx_seq_one_letter_code
_entity_poly.pdbx_strand_id
1 'polypeptide(L)'
;MMSFSKSETSCLGQSREPEESRDIAGYRPLLLLSYGRLAEHMVHYGKANPKRAVIIEMYKRGLPSKKISSLLGSPIRTVQNAIKRFKELGTNADRRGRGRKHTVVVPRMIKTVRELIRRNPRRSMRKMARNLGIGRTSVRKIVRKKLNLRSFRMRTAHFLNDRMKVIRWQRCKELLKRFAGDTHLSIIFKDDKIFTLDPVLNSQSDRILSRTLFEAFLKGKIVARTEHPKTVMVW
;
A
#
# COMPACT_ATOMS: atom_id res chain seq x y z
N MET A 1 -45.42 66.88 14.51
CA MET A 1 -45.87 66.98 13.10
C MET A 1 -44.87 66.22 12.26
N MET A 2 -45.24 65.02 11.78
CA MET A 2 -45.46 64.72 10.34
C MET A 2 -44.13 64.56 9.57
N SER A 3 -43.77 63.50 8.83
CA SER A 3 -44.45 62.26 8.41
C SER A 3 -43.41 61.30 7.82
N PHE A 4 -43.74 60.00 7.82
CA PHE A 4 -43.06 58.91 7.10
C PHE A 4 -43.44 58.86 5.61
N SER A 5 -42.51 58.46 4.72
CA SER A 5 -42.74 57.53 3.59
C SER A 5 -41.39 56.88 3.21
N LYS A 6 -41.13 55.62 3.57
CA LYS A 6 -41.36 54.37 2.81
C LYS A 6 -40.82 54.35 1.37
N SER A 7 -39.76 53.56 1.17
CA SER A 7 -39.75 52.55 0.11
C SER A 7 -39.13 51.25 0.64
N GLU A 8 -39.87 50.17 0.41
CA GLU A 8 -39.67 48.80 0.87
C GLU A 8 -38.83 48.00 -0.13
N THR A 9 -38.04 47.03 0.36
CA THR A 9 -37.90 45.66 -0.20
C THR A 9 -36.98 44.87 0.75
N SER A 10 -37.54 44.13 1.72
CA SER A 10 -37.87 42.68 1.67
C SER A 10 -36.63 41.79 1.49
N CYS A 11 -36.11 41.21 2.57
CA CYS A 11 -36.46 39.91 3.16
C CYS A 11 -35.60 38.74 2.63
N LEU A 12 -34.72 38.28 3.52
CA LEU A 12 -34.45 36.88 3.90
C LEU A 12 -34.32 35.81 2.79
N GLY A 13 -33.16 35.17 2.70
CA GLY A 13 -33.07 33.85 2.07
C GLY A 13 -31.66 33.30 1.83
N GLN A 14 -31.23 32.45 2.76
CA GLN A 14 -30.56 31.16 2.51
C GLN A 14 -29.12 31.12 1.93
N SER A 15 -28.26 30.55 2.76
CA SER A 15 -27.02 29.86 2.43
C SER A 15 -27.17 28.92 1.23
N ARG A 16 -26.33 29.10 0.20
CA ARG A 16 -26.03 28.07 -0.80
C ARG A 16 -24.52 28.01 -1.04
N GLU A 17 -24.04 26.78 -1.02
CA GLU A 17 -22.69 26.27 -1.29
C GLU A 17 -22.04 26.89 -2.54
N PRO A 18 -20.71 27.06 -2.59
CA PRO A 18 -20.01 27.41 -3.81
C PRO A 18 -19.89 26.20 -4.75
N GLU A 19 -20.44 26.34 -5.96
CA GLU A 19 -20.31 25.36 -7.03
C GLU A 19 -18.85 25.13 -7.44
N GLU A 20 -18.52 23.85 -7.46
CA GLU A 20 -17.29 23.26 -7.97
C GLU A 20 -17.36 23.15 -9.51
N SER A 21 -16.18 23.17 -10.14
CA SER A 21 -15.88 22.71 -11.52
C SER A 21 -15.81 23.75 -12.64
N ARG A 22 -14.57 24.09 -13.01
CA ARG A 22 -13.96 23.76 -14.31
C ARG A 22 -12.45 24.04 -14.22
N ASP A 23 -11.67 23.32 -15.02
CA ASP A 23 -10.21 23.43 -15.19
C ASP A 23 -9.33 22.56 -14.28
N ILE A 24 -9.56 21.25 -14.34
CA ILE A 24 -8.51 20.24 -14.16
C ILE A 24 -8.18 19.62 -15.53
N ALA A 25 -7.59 20.43 -16.41
CA ALA A 25 -6.89 19.92 -17.58
C ALA A 25 -5.55 19.32 -17.12
N GLY A 26 -5.53 18.00 -16.88
CA GLY A 26 -4.30 17.29 -16.50
C GLY A 26 -4.47 15.93 -15.85
N TYR A 27 -5.71 15.49 -15.57
CA TYR A 27 -5.94 14.14 -15.07
C TYR A 27 -6.13 13.15 -16.22
N ARG A 28 -5.10 12.34 -16.46
CA ARG A 28 -5.15 11.14 -17.31
C ARG A 28 -6.33 10.24 -16.89
N PRO A 29 -7.32 9.97 -17.77
CA PRO A 29 -8.40 9.06 -17.47
C PRO A 29 -7.93 7.61 -17.43
N LEU A 30 -8.46 6.91 -16.45
CA LEU A 30 -8.22 5.52 -16.08
C LEU A 30 -8.70 4.54 -17.17
N LEU A 31 -7.85 4.20 -18.14
CA LEU A 31 -8.03 3.01 -18.98
C LEU A 31 -7.13 1.85 -18.52
N LEU A 32 -7.28 1.46 -17.25
CA LEU A 32 -6.69 0.23 -16.70
C LEU A 32 -7.53 -0.37 -15.56
N LEU A 33 -8.82 -0.04 -15.49
CA LEU A 33 -9.72 -0.47 -14.41
C LEU A 33 -10.90 -1.35 -14.85
N SER A 34 -10.92 -1.86 -16.08
CA SER A 34 -11.93 -2.85 -16.52
C SER A 34 -11.39 -4.27 -16.73
N TYR A 35 -10.07 -4.46 -16.87
CA TYR A 35 -9.50 -5.82 -17.07
C TYR A 35 -8.77 -6.41 -15.85
N GLY A 36 -8.60 -5.66 -14.75
CA GLY A 36 -7.81 -6.13 -13.59
C GLY A 36 -8.62 -6.73 -12.43
N ARG A 37 -9.92 -6.42 -12.31
CA ARG A 37 -10.67 -6.65 -11.07
C ARG A 37 -11.33 -8.04 -10.97
N LEU A 38 -11.40 -8.80 -12.06
CA LEU A 38 -11.81 -10.21 -12.02
C LEU A 38 -10.65 -11.20 -11.86
N ALA A 39 -9.39 -10.74 -11.98
CA ALA A 39 -8.23 -11.63 -11.93
C ALA A 39 -7.64 -11.80 -10.51
N GLU A 40 -7.88 -10.90 -9.56
CA GLU A 40 -7.18 -10.91 -8.26
C GLU A 40 -7.85 -11.75 -7.15
N HIS A 41 -9.06 -12.26 -7.37
CA HIS A 41 -9.72 -13.19 -6.43
C HIS A 41 -9.59 -14.67 -6.84
N MET A 42 -8.83 -14.97 -7.89
CA MET A 42 -8.36 -16.33 -8.14
C MET A 42 -7.22 -16.65 -7.18
N VAL A 43 -7.60 -16.94 -5.93
CA VAL A 43 -6.82 -17.78 -5.03
C VAL A 43 -6.29 -18.93 -5.88
N HIS A 44 -4.98 -19.17 -5.88
CA HIS A 44 -4.36 -20.34 -6.50
C HIS A 44 -4.99 -21.61 -5.91
N TYR A 45 -6.15 -22.02 -6.42
CA TYR A 45 -6.61 -23.39 -6.35
C TYR A 45 -5.62 -24.13 -7.23
N GLY A 46 -4.72 -24.91 -6.60
CA GLY A 46 -3.83 -25.79 -7.34
C GLY A 46 -4.67 -26.53 -8.37
N LYS A 47 -4.36 -26.33 -9.66
CA LYS A 47 -5.15 -26.86 -10.77
C LYS A 47 -5.45 -28.33 -10.48
N ALA A 48 -6.74 -28.67 -10.44
CA ALA A 48 -7.15 -30.05 -10.27
C ALA A 48 -6.48 -30.89 -11.36
N ASN A 49 -6.02 -32.10 -11.02
CA ASN A 49 -5.42 -32.98 -12.02
C ASN A 49 -6.43 -33.18 -13.17
N PRO A 50 -6.07 -32.85 -14.43
CA PRO A 50 -7.00 -32.89 -15.56
C PRO A 50 -7.61 -34.28 -15.75
N LYS A 51 -6.84 -35.36 -15.47
CA LYS A 51 -7.33 -36.74 -15.54
C LYS A 51 -8.43 -37.03 -14.51
N ARG A 52 -8.43 -36.36 -13.35
CA ARG A 52 -9.46 -36.54 -12.32
C ARG A 52 -10.82 -35.97 -12.77
N ALA A 53 -10.83 -34.89 -13.54
CA ALA A 53 -12.06 -34.33 -14.09
C ALA A 53 -12.79 -35.38 -14.97
N VAL A 54 -12.04 -35.99 -15.89
CA VAL A 54 -12.56 -36.99 -16.82
C VAL A 54 -13.01 -38.26 -16.08
N ILE A 55 -12.26 -38.72 -15.07
CA ILE A 55 -12.65 -39.85 -14.22
C ILE A 55 -14.00 -39.58 -13.53
N ILE A 56 -14.20 -38.37 -12.98
CA ILE A 56 -15.43 -37.99 -12.29
C ILE A 56 -16.60 -37.94 -13.28
N GLU A 57 -16.39 -37.40 -14.48
CA GLU A 57 -17.42 -37.35 -15.52
C GLU A 57 -17.84 -38.75 -15.96
N MET A 58 -16.88 -39.64 -16.24
CA MET A 58 -17.18 -41.03 -16.60
C MET A 58 -17.87 -41.79 -15.47
N TYR A 59 -17.51 -41.52 -14.21
CA TYR A 59 -18.19 -42.07 -13.04
C TYR A 59 -19.64 -41.57 -12.93
N LYS A 60 -19.90 -40.27 -13.18
CA LYS A 60 -21.26 -39.70 -13.21
C LYS A 60 -22.13 -40.32 -14.31
N ARG A 61 -21.53 -40.73 -15.43
CA ARG A 61 -22.18 -41.48 -16.52
C ARG A 61 -22.43 -42.96 -16.17
N GLY A 62 -22.12 -43.40 -14.95
CA GLY A 62 -22.40 -44.76 -14.47
C GLY A 62 -21.36 -45.82 -14.88
N LEU A 63 -20.20 -45.41 -15.43
CA LEU A 63 -19.18 -46.38 -15.85
C LEU A 63 -18.48 -47.03 -14.65
N PRO A 64 -18.24 -48.36 -14.67
CA PRO A 64 -17.51 -49.04 -13.60
C PRO A 64 -16.02 -48.66 -13.63
N SER A 65 -15.38 -48.60 -12.47
CA SER A 65 -13.99 -48.12 -12.33
C SER A 65 -12.97 -48.90 -13.17
N LYS A 66 -13.19 -50.20 -13.41
CA LYS A 66 -12.37 -51.03 -14.30
C LYS A 66 -12.40 -50.53 -15.75
N LYS A 67 -13.59 -50.19 -16.26
CA LYS A 67 -13.80 -49.66 -17.62
C LYS A 67 -13.22 -48.25 -17.77
N ILE A 68 -13.32 -47.42 -16.73
CA ILE A 68 -12.68 -46.10 -16.70
C ILE A 68 -11.15 -46.24 -16.73
N SER A 69 -10.60 -47.21 -16.00
CA SER A 69 -9.16 -47.48 -15.94
C SER A 69 -8.59 -47.91 -17.30
N SER A 70 -9.28 -48.82 -18.01
CA SER A 70 -8.86 -49.25 -19.35
C SER A 70 -8.97 -48.13 -20.39
N LEU A 71 -10.06 -47.37 -20.39
CA LEU A 71 -10.27 -46.25 -21.33
C LEU A 71 -9.25 -45.12 -21.15
N LEU A 72 -8.86 -44.80 -19.92
CA LEU A 72 -7.95 -43.68 -19.61
C LEU A 72 -6.48 -44.10 -19.44
N GLY A 73 -6.16 -45.38 -19.64
CA GLY A 73 -4.82 -45.93 -19.40
C GLY A 73 -4.26 -45.61 -18.02
N SER A 74 -5.14 -45.42 -17.02
CA SER A 74 -4.79 -44.94 -15.69
C SER A 74 -4.90 -46.09 -14.68
N PRO A 75 -3.95 -46.26 -13.74
CA PRO A 75 -4.02 -47.32 -12.76
C PRO A 75 -5.35 -47.33 -12.01
N ILE A 76 -5.96 -48.51 -11.85
CA ILE A 76 -7.30 -48.64 -11.23
C ILE A 76 -7.36 -48.02 -9.83
N ARG A 77 -6.26 -48.08 -9.07
CA ARG A 77 -6.13 -47.46 -7.74
C ARG A 77 -6.24 -45.94 -7.79
N THR A 78 -5.75 -45.31 -8.85
CA THR A 78 -5.88 -43.86 -9.09
C THR A 78 -7.34 -43.48 -9.38
N VAL A 79 -8.02 -44.29 -10.20
CA VAL A 79 -9.45 -44.11 -10.51
C VAL A 79 -10.31 -44.24 -9.24
N GLN A 80 -10.09 -45.30 -8.46
CA GLN A 80 -10.80 -45.51 -7.19
C GLN A 80 -10.53 -44.40 -6.17
N ASN A 81 -9.28 -43.96 -6.03
CA ASN A 81 -8.91 -42.85 -5.14
C ASN A 81 -9.53 -41.52 -5.57
N ALA A 82 -9.65 -41.29 -6.89
CA ALA A 82 -10.33 -40.13 -7.45
C ALA A 82 -11.84 -40.16 -7.15
N ILE A 83 -12.51 -41.30 -7.37
CA ILE A 83 -13.94 -41.49 -7.09
C ILE A 83 -14.20 -41.37 -5.58
N LYS A 84 -13.38 -42.01 -4.74
CA LYS A 84 -13.48 -41.91 -3.28
C LYS A 84 -13.39 -40.46 -2.81
N ARG A 85 -12.40 -39.71 -3.33
CA ARG A 85 -12.25 -38.29 -3.01
C ARG A 85 -13.44 -37.45 -3.49
N PHE A 86 -13.98 -37.75 -4.67
CA PHE A 86 -15.17 -37.09 -5.19
C PHE A 86 -16.40 -37.35 -4.31
N LYS A 87 -16.60 -38.59 -3.83
CA LYS A 87 -17.64 -38.92 -2.85
C LYS A 87 -17.46 -38.19 -1.52
N GLU A 88 -16.22 -38.03 -1.04
CA GLU A 88 -15.90 -37.32 0.20
C GLU A 88 -16.09 -35.79 0.11
N LEU A 89 -15.66 -35.15 -0.99
CA LEU A 89 -15.57 -33.70 -1.10
C LEU A 89 -16.66 -33.06 -2.00
N GLY A 90 -17.39 -33.85 -2.79
CA GLY A 90 -18.34 -33.39 -3.81
C GLY A 90 -17.71 -32.59 -4.96
N THR A 91 -16.40 -32.35 -4.92
CA THR A 91 -15.68 -31.48 -5.85
C THR A 91 -14.48 -32.19 -6.45
N ASN A 92 -14.04 -31.71 -7.61
CA ASN A 92 -12.80 -32.14 -8.24
C ASN A 92 -11.56 -31.46 -7.63
N ALA A 93 -11.65 -30.88 -6.43
CA ALA A 93 -10.52 -30.20 -5.80
C ALA A 93 -9.60 -31.18 -5.05
N ASP A 94 -8.37 -30.75 -4.76
CA ASP A 94 -7.52 -31.45 -3.82
C ASP A 94 -8.02 -31.30 -2.38
N ARG A 95 -7.73 -32.28 -1.52
CA ARG A 95 -8.04 -32.19 -0.08
C ARG A 95 -7.35 -30.95 0.49
N ARG A 96 -8.11 -30.17 1.26
CA ARG A 96 -7.59 -28.98 1.96
C ARG A 96 -6.49 -29.39 2.93
N GLY A 97 -5.47 -28.54 3.08
CA GLY A 97 -4.35 -28.78 3.99
C GLY A 97 -3.19 -29.61 3.44
N ARG A 98 -3.16 -29.86 2.12
CA ARG A 98 -2.00 -30.49 1.47
C ARG A 98 -0.83 -29.50 1.42
N GLY A 99 0.31 -29.88 2.00
CA GLY A 99 1.55 -29.09 1.96
C GLY A 99 2.22 -28.95 3.33
N ARG A 100 3.45 -28.42 3.31
CA ARG A 100 4.24 -28.21 4.53
C ARG A 100 3.60 -27.13 5.39
N LYS A 101 3.23 -27.49 6.63
CA LYS A 101 2.79 -26.51 7.64
C LYS A 101 3.91 -25.51 7.92
N HIS A 102 3.55 -24.25 8.14
CA HIS A 102 4.53 -23.23 8.51
C HIS A 102 4.94 -23.40 9.98
N THR A 103 6.21 -23.71 10.23
CA THR A 103 6.75 -23.89 11.59
C THR A 103 6.80 -22.59 12.38
N VAL A 104 7.14 -21.48 11.72
CA VAL A 104 7.43 -20.20 12.40
C VAL A 104 6.31 -19.17 12.26
N VAL A 105 5.51 -19.24 11.19
CA VAL A 105 4.42 -18.30 10.92
C VAL A 105 3.15 -18.75 11.64
N VAL A 106 3.21 -18.75 12.97
CA VAL A 106 2.16 -19.19 13.91
C VAL A 106 1.44 -17.96 14.48
N PRO A 107 0.14 -18.02 14.85
CA PRO A 107 -0.60 -16.88 15.39
C PRO A 107 0.09 -16.16 16.56
N ARG A 108 0.70 -16.92 17.49
CA ARG A 108 1.52 -16.38 18.59
C ARG A 108 2.62 -15.45 18.06
N MET A 109 3.38 -15.92 17.07
CA MET A 109 4.49 -15.15 16.50
C MET A 109 4.01 -13.92 15.73
N ILE A 110 2.89 -14.05 15.01
CA ILE A 110 2.27 -12.92 14.30
C ILE A 110 1.88 -11.83 15.31
N LYS A 111 1.30 -12.21 16.46
CA LYS A 111 0.96 -11.28 17.54
C LYS A 111 2.20 -10.58 18.10
N THR A 112 3.28 -11.32 18.38
CA THR A 112 4.54 -10.74 18.87
C THR A 112 5.14 -9.74 17.88
N VAL A 113 5.21 -10.08 16.59
CA VAL A 113 5.73 -9.18 15.55
C VAL A 113 4.85 -7.94 15.41
N ARG A 114 3.52 -8.09 15.47
CA ARG A 114 2.58 -6.97 15.45
C ARG A 114 2.84 -6.01 16.60
N GLU A 115 3.04 -6.52 17.81
CA GLU A 115 3.30 -5.72 19.00
C GLU A 115 4.64 -4.98 18.93
N LEU A 116 5.69 -5.64 18.41
CA LEU A 116 6.98 -4.97 18.18
C LEU A 116 6.86 -3.78 17.21
N ILE A 117 6.06 -3.94 16.15
CA ILE A 117 5.82 -2.87 15.17
C ILE A 117 4.96 -1.76 15.76
N ARG A 118 3.98 -2.11 16.60
CA ARG A 118 3.13 -1.13 17.30
C ARG A 118 3.98 -0.24 18.20
N ARG A 119 4.92 -0.82 18.95
CA ARG A 119 5.84 -0.08 19.84
C ARG A 119 6.82 0.79 19.06
N ASN A 120 7.39 0.29 17.97
CA ASN A 120 8.31 1.06 17.13
C ASN A 120 8.18 0.69 15.65
N PRO A 121 7.46 1.51 14.85
CA PRO A 121 7.25 1.23 13.44
C PRO A 121 8.50 1.49 12.58
N ARG A 122 9.53 2.17 13.11
CA ARG A 122 10.83 2.40 12.46
C ARG A 122 11.78 1.21 12.62
N ARG A 123 11.41 0.19 13.40
CA ARG A 123 12.29 -0.94 13.71
C ARG A 123 12.54 -1.79 12.47
N SER A 124 13.82 -2.00 12.16
CA SER A 124 14.24 -2.87 11.05
C SER A 124 13.76 -4.32 11.24
N MET A 125 13.24 -4.92 10.18
CA MET A 125 12.90 -6.36 10.15
C MET A 125 14.09 -7.26 10.50
N ARG A 126 15.33 -6.83 10.20
CA ARG A 126 16.55 -7.55 10.60
C ARG A 126 16.76 -7.53 12.11
N LYS A 127 16.53 -6.38 12.75
CA LYS A 127 16.61 -6.26 14.21
C LYS A 127 15.50 -7.07 14.89
N MET A 128 14.30 -7.12 14.31
CA MET A 128 13.22 -7.99 14.81
C MET A 128 13.56 -9.47 14.67
N ALA A 129 14.12 -9.88 13.54
CA ALA A 129 14.56 -11.26 13.29
C ALA A 129 15.59 -11.73 14.33
N ARG A 130 16.63 -10.92 14.60
CA ARG A 130 17.64 -11.24 15.63
C ARG A 130 17.03 -11.31 17.03
N ASN A 131 16.17 -10.36 17.38
CA ASN A 131 15.53 -10.32 18.70
C ASN A 131 14.61 -11.53 18.95
N LEU A 132 13.95 -12.04 17.90
CA LEU A 132 13.04 -13.18 18.00
C LEU A 132 13.70 -14.54 17.72
N GLY A 133 14.98 -14.58 17.33
CA GLY A 133 15.66 -15.83 16.95
C GLY A 133 15.12 -16.48 15.67
N ILE A 134 14.58 -15.67 14.74
CA ILE A 134 13.86 -16.17 13.55
C ILE A 134 14.55 -15.76 12.25
N GLY A 135 14.45 -16.61 11.23
CA GLY A 135 14.90 -16.28 9.88
C GLY A 135 14.29 -14.99 9.33
N ARG A 136 15.13 -14.16 8.69
CA ARG A 136 14.76 -12.87 8.07
C ARG A 136 13.58 -12.99 7.09
N THR A 137 13.53 -14.10 6.35
CA THR A 137 12.47 -14.42 5.38
C THR A 137 11.13 -14.64 6.07
N SER A 138 11.10 -15.28 7.23
CA SER A 138 9.88 -15.51 8.02
C SER A 138 9.30 -14.21 8.55
N VAL A 139 10.12 -13.32 9.13
CA VAL A 139 9.67 -11.98 9.55
C VAL A 139 9.09 -11.21 8.36
N ARG A 140 9.78 -11.24 7.21
CA ARG A 140 9.29 -10.57 5.99
C ARG A 140 7.94 -11.12 5.51
N LYS A 141 7.75 -12.45 5.57
CA LYS A 141 6.47 -13.10 5.25
C LYS A 141 5.38 -12.68 6.22
N ILE A 142 5.66 -12.62 7.53
CA ILE A 142 4.70 -12.15 8.53
C ILE A 142 4.29 -10.70 8.24
N VAL A 143 5.26 -9.80 8.07
CA VAL A 143 5.00 -8.37 7.83
C VAL A 143 4.21 -8.16 6.52
N ARG A 144 4.65 -8.76 5.41
CA ARG A 144 4.04 -8.50 4.09
C ARG A 144 2.77 -9.29 3.80
N LYS A 145 2.71 -10.56 4.21
CA LYS A 145 1.62 -11.49 3.83
C LYS A 145 0.59 -11.73 4.95
N LYS A 146 0.97 -11.55 6.22
CA LYS A 146 0.04 -11.77 7.36
C LYS A 146 -0.45 -10.46 7.97
N LEU A 147 0.39 -9.43 8.03
CA LEU A 147 0.03 -8.10 8.55
C LEU A 147 -0.33 -7.09 7.45
N ASN A 148 -0.01 -7.41 6.19
CA ASN A 148 -0.22 -6.54 5.02
C ASN A 148 0.42 -5.16 5.19
N LEU A 149 1.65 -5.14 5.72
CA LEU A 149 2.43 -3.92 5.92
C LEU A 149 3.51 -3.77 4.83
N ARG A 150 3.75 -2.52 4.45
CA ARG A 150 4.78 -2.09 3.51
C ARG A 150 5.81 -1.23 4.22
N SER A 151 7.02 -1.20 3.65
CA SER A 151 8.12 -0.39 4.16
C SER A 151 8.22 0.91 3.34
N PHE A 152 7.93 2.04 3.97
CA PHE A 152 8.04 3.35 3.35
C PHE A 152 9.36 4.01 3.74
N ARG A 153 10.07 4.59 2.76
CA ARG A 153 11.28 5.39 3.00
C ARG A 153 10.90 6.69 3.71
N MET A 154 11.60 6.99 4.79
CA MET A 154 11.45 8.26 5.47
C MET A 154 12.15 9.37 4.68
N ARG A 155 11.65 10.60 4.84
CA ARG A 155 12.20 11.78 4.20
C ARG A 155 12.27 12.93 5.20
N THR A 156 13.29 13.75 5.07
CA THR A 156 13.32 15.07 5.70
C THR A 156 12.58 16.06 4.81
N ALA A 157 11.76 16.92 5.40
CA ALA A 157 11.15 18.05 4.71
C ALA A 157 11.16 19.28 5.63
N HIS A 158 11.17 20.47 5.05
CA HIS A 158 10.94 21.70 5.82
C HIS A 158 9.47 21.75 6.23
N PHE A 159 9.22 22.15 7.47
CA PHE A 159 7.86 22.42 7.93
C PHE A 159 7.41 23.75 7.32
N LEU A 160 6.34 23.73 6.53
CA LEU A 160 5.79 24.94 5.91
C LEU A 160 4.48 25.28 6.60
N ASN A 161 4.45 26.42 7.27
CA ASN A 161 3.23 27.00 7.79
C ASN A 161 2.38 27.58 6.63
N ASP A 162 1.07 27.74 6.82
CA ASP A 162 0.19 28.18 5.72
C ASP A 162 0.55 29.57 5.20
N ARG A 163 0.93 30.49 6.10
CA ARG A 163 1.52 31.78 5.73
C ARG A 163 2.76 31.64 4.85
N MET A 164 3.66 30.70 5.17
CA MET A 164 4.87 30.45 4.39
C MET A 164 4.51 29.91 3.00
N LYS A 165 3.47 29.07 2.88
CA LYS A 165 3.00 28.57 1.58
C LYS A 165 2.51 29.71 0.70
N VAL A 166 1.73 30.65 1.25
CA VAL A 166 1.25 31.83 0.52
C VAL A 166 2.42 32.70 0.05
N ILE A 167 3.35 33.03 0.95
CA ILE A 167 4.52 33.85 0.62
C ILE A 167 5.38 33.17 -0.46
N ARG A 168 5.63 31.85 -0.32
CA ARG A 168 6.37 31.08 -1.33
C ARG A 168 5.66 31.09 -2.67
N TRP A 169 4.34 30.89 -2.69
CA TRP A 169 3.56 30.91 -3.94
C TRP A 169 3.63 32.28 -4.63
N GLN A 170 3.46 33.38 -3.88
CA GLN A 170 3.57 34.74 -4.40
C GLN A 170 4.98 35.01 -4.97
N ARG A 171 6.03 34.66 -4.23
CA ARG A 171 7.43 34.82 -4.67
C ARG A 171 7.73 33.98 -5.91
N CYS A 172 7.26 32.74 -5.99
CA CYS A 172 7.42 31.90 -7.17
C CYS A 172 6.76 32.53 -8.41
N LYS A 173 5.54 33.07 -8.26
CA LYS A 173 4.84 33.74 -9.36
C LYS A 173 5.62 34.96 -9.87
N GLU A 174 6.21 35.72 -8.96
CA GLU A 174 7.01 36.90 -9.32
C GLU A 174 8.35 36.51 -9.97
N LEU A 175 9.02 35.48 -9.46
CA LEU A 175 10.25 34.94 -10.06
C LEU A 175 10.00 34.44 -11.49
N LEU A 176 8.89 33.75 -11.73
CA LEU A 176 8.53 33.28 -13.08
C LEU A 176 8.35 34.45 -14.07
N LYS A 177 7.74 35.55 -13.64
CA LYS A 177 7.61 36.75 -14.48
C LYS A 177 8.96 37.38 -14.78
N ARG A 178 9.83 37.51 -13.77
CA ARG A 178 11.18 38.08 -13.95
C ARG A 178 12.02 37.26 -14.93
N PHE A 179 11.92 35.94 -14.86
CA PHE A 179 12.67 35.02 -15.73
C PHE A 179 12.10 34.86 -17.15
N ALA A 180 10.93 35.43 -17.45
CA ALA A 180 10.33 35.32 -18.78
C ALA A 180 11.17 35.97 -19.91
N GLY A 181 12.07 36.91 -19.56
CA GLY A 181 12.98 37.57 -20.50
C GLY A 181 14.44 37.14 -20.38
N ASP A 182 14.72 35.88 -20.00
CA ASP A 182 16.08 35.31 -19.85
C ASP A 182 17.04 36.05 -18.90
N THR A 183 16.50 36.91 -18.04
CA THR A 183 17.26 37.66 -17.02
C THR A 183 17.91 36.78 -15.95
N HIS A 184 17.63 35.47 -15.93
CA HIS A 184 18.25 34.54 -15.00
C HIS A 184 19.76 34.42 -15.19
N LEU A 185 20.27 34.72 -16.40
CA LEU A 185 21.69 34.67 -16.73
C LEU A 185 22.52 35.79 -16.07
N SER A 186 21.88 36.89 -15.64
CA SER A 186 22.55 37.99 -14.95
C SER A 186 22.51 37.89 -13.43
N ILE A 187 21.83 36.88 -12.87
CA ILE A 187 21.73 36.68 -11.42
C ILE A 187 22.82 35.75 -10.93
N ILE A 188 23.68 36.26 -10.05
CA ILE A 188 24.66 35.45 -9.32
C ILE A 188 24.03 35.01 -8.01
N PHE A 189 23.91 33.68 -7.83
CA PHE A 189 23.46 33.10 -6.57
C PHE A 189 24.65 32.76 -5.68
N LYS A 190 24.60 33.21 -4.42
CA LYS A 190 25.52 32.79 -3.37
C LYS A 190 24.72 32.07 -2.28
N ASP A 191 25.27 30.99 -1.75
CA ASP A 191 24.74 30.29 -0.59
C ASP A 191 25.90 29.85 0.32
N ASP A 192 25.67 29.90 1.63
CA ASP A 192 26.64 29.48 2.64
C ASP A 192 26.19 28.15 3.22
N LYS A 193 27.04 27.12 3.10
CA LYS A 193 26.71 25.77 3.57
C LYS A 193 27.19 25.54 4.99
N ILE A 194 26.25 25.42 5.93
CA ILE A 194 26.55 25.17 7.33
C ILE A 194 26.53 23.66 7.63
N PHE A 195 27.51 23.17 8.40
CA PHE A 195 27.53 21.80 8.90
C PHE A 195 26.72 21.70 10.20
N THR A 196 25.74 20.79 10.21
CA THR A 196 24.79 20.65 11.32
C THR A 196 25.04 19.35 12.07
N LEU A 197 24.94 19.38 13.40
CA LEU A 197 25.07 18.17 14.23
C LEU A 197 23.81 17.28 14.22
N ASP A 198 22.70 17.76 13.65
CA ASP A 198 21.44 17.03 13.66
C ASP A 198 21.56 15.64 13.02
N PRO A 199 20.93 14.60 13.61
CA PRO A 199 20.99 13.24 13.08
C PRO A 199 20.39 13.19 11.68
N VAL A 200 21.25 12.95 10.70
CA VAL A 200 20.84 12.82 9.30
C VAL A 200 20.06 11.52 9.13
N LEU A 201 18.85 11.63 8.56
CA LEU A 201 18.11 10.44 8.15
C LEU A 201 18.89 9.67 7.09
N ASN A 202 19.23 8.42 7.40
CA ASN A 202 19.78 7.52 6.43
C ASN A 202 18.66 7.01 5.52
N SER A 203 18.57 7.63 4.36
CA SER A 203 17.56 7.37 3.36
C SER A 203 17.48 5.90 2.87
N GLN A 204 18.54 5.11 3.01
CA GLN A 204 18.54 3.70 2.65
C GLN A 204 17.89 2.82 3.73
N SER A 205 18.24 3.04 4.99
CA SER A 205 17.85 2.20 6.13
C SER A 205 16.62 2.69 6.88
N ASP A 206 16.38 4.00 6.90
CA ASP A 206 15.34 4.62 7.70
C ASP A 206 13.99 4.51 7.00
N ARG A 207 13.21 3.57 7.54
CA ARG A 207 11.95 3.13 6.95
C ARG A 207 10.91 2.92 8.03
N ILE A 208 9.66 3.17 7.68
CA ILE A 208 8.49 2.96 8.52
C ILE A 208 7.63 1.84 7.96
N LEU A 209 7.18 0.95 8.84
CA LEU A 209 6.20 -0.08 8.51
C LEU A 209 4.78 0.44 8.73
N SER A 210 4.01 0.56 7.65
CA SER A 210 2.57 0.88 7.72
C SER A 210 1.80 0.17 6.61
N ARG A 211 0.47 0.20 6.68
CA ARG A 211 -0.37 -0.36 5.63
C ARG A 211 -0.50 0.63 4.47
N THR A 212 -0.80 1.88 4.79
CA THR A 212 -1.05 2.96 3.83
C THR A 212 -0.03 4.08 3.95
N LEU A 213 0.07 4.87 2.89
CA LEU A 213 0.92 6.06 2.87
C LEU A 213 0.50 7.08 3.93
N PHE A 214 -0.81 7.28 4.11
CA PHE A 214 -1.38 8.18 5.11
C PHE A 214 -0.99 7.76 6.54
N GLU A 215 -1.16 6.49 6.89
CA GLU A 215 -0.69 5.96 8.17
C GLU A 215 0.83 6.15 8.36
N ALA A 216 1.61 6.07 7.28
CA ALA A 216 3.05 6.30 7.36
C ALA A 216 3.35 7.75 7.74
N PHE A 217 2.62 8.70 7.18
CA PHE A 217 2.75 10.11 7.52
C PHE A 217 2.42 10.36 8.99
N LEU A 218 1.30 9.82 9.48
CA LEU A 218 0.93 9.90 10.90
C LEU A 218 1.99 9.27 11.83
N LYS A 219 2.68 8.22 11.36
CA LYS A 219 3.77 7.55 12.10
C LYS A 219 5.12 8.27 11.99
N GLY A 220 5.19 9.46 11.38
CA GLY A 220 6.42 10.25 11.27
C GLY A 220 7.30 9.88 10.07
N LYS A 221 6.70 9.51 8.93
CA LYS A 221 7.45 9.29 7.68
C LYS A 221 8.20 10.52 7.22
N ILE A 222 7.61 11.69 7.41
CA ILE A 222 8.24 12.97 7.17
C ILE A 222 8.77 13.47 8.50
N VAL A 223 10.08 13.72 8.56
CA VAL A 223 10.72 14.36 9.71
C VAL A 223 10.94 15.82 9.34
N ALA A 224 10.44 16.72 10.17
CA ALA A 224 10.66 18.15 10.01
C ALA A 224 12.15 18.47 10.21
N ARG A 225 12.71 19.29 9.32
CA ARG A 225 13.98 19.98 9.57
C ARG A 225 13.72 21.26 10.36
N THR A 226 14.40 21.40 11.48
CA THR A 226 14.49 22.64 12.25
C THR A 226 15.21 23.71 11.42
N GLU A 227 14.71 24.95 11.45
CA GLU A 227 15.27 26.07 10.67
C GLU A 227 16.63 26.51 11.22
N HIS A 228 16.84 26.38 12.52
CA HIS A 228 18.08 26.72 13.22
C HIS A 228 18.64 25.50 13.96
N PRO A 229 19.24 24.54 13.24
CA PRO A 229 19.87 23.36 13.84
C PRO A 229 21.11 23.77 14.64
N LYS A 230 21.52 22.94 15.61
CA LYS A 230 22.78 23.18 16.34
C LYS A 230 23.96 23.02 15.39
N THR A 231 24.83 24.02 15.35
CA THR A 231 25.99 24.10 14.48
C THR A 231 27.27 23.96 15.30
N VAL A 232 28.33 23.44 14.68
CA VAL A 232 29.69 23.46 15.24
C VAL A 232 30.60 24.04 14.19
N MET A 233 31.46 24.97 14.61
CA MET A 233 32.55 25.49 13.80
C MET A 233 33.74 24.54 13.96
N VAL A 234 34.24 24.01 12.84
CA VAL A 234 35.47 23.20 12.80
C VAL A 234 36.57 24.12 12.30
N TRP A 235 37.58 24.35 13.14
CA TRP A 235 38.82 25.06 12.82
C TRP A 235 39.92 24.04 12.53
#